data_AF-A0A8J3SH07-F1
#
_entry.id   AF-A0A8J3SH07-F1
#
_cell.length_a   1.000
_cell.length_b   1.000
_cell.length_c   1.000
_cell.angle_alpha   90.00
_cell.angle_beta   90.00
_cell.angle_gamma   90.00
#
_symmetry.space_group_name_H-M   'P 1'
#
loop_
_entity.id
_entity.type
_entity.pdbx_description
1 polymer ?
#
loop_
_entity_poly.entity_id
_entity_poly.type
_entity_poly.pdbx_seq_one_letter_code
_entity_poly.pdbx_strand_id
1 'polypeptide(L)'
;MVAHVLDELADRVAAALAGRAGKDALVAFATAYREFAKAHPGRYAATQPRLDPQKATPEVVAAGRRHAELTRAILRGYGVPESEQTPAVRLLSSTFHGYVTLEIAGGFAHTGDVDASWSRILDALDVTLRNWPTD
;
A
#
# COMPACT_ATOMS: atom_id res chain seq x y z
N MET A 1 12.02 15.84 -5.01
CA MET A 1 12.04 14.56 -5.77
C MET A 1 11.19 13.49 -5.10
N VAL A 2 11.46 13.11 -3.84
CA VAL A 2 10.71 12.04 -3.14
C VAL A 2 9.20 12.35 -2.98
N ALA A 3 8.84 13.56 -2.55
CA ALA A 3 7.44 13.96 -2.41
C ALA A 3 6.66 13.81 -3.72
N HIS A 4 7.27 14.19 -4.85
CA HIS A 4 6.64 14.08 -6.18
C HIS A 4 6.39 12.62 -6.59
N VAL A 5 7.29 11.69 -6.25
CA VAL A 5 7.11 10.26 -6.53
C VAL A 5 5.97 9.67 -5.69
N LEU A 6 5.85 10.09 -4.42
CA LEU A 6 4.73 9.71 -3.55
C LEU A 6 3.40 10.30 -4.00
N ASP A 7 3.40 11.54 -4.51
CA ASP A 7 2.20 12.18 -5.06
C ASP A 7 1.72 11.48 -6.33
N GLU A 8 2.63 11.13 -7.25
CA GLU A 8 2.28 10.38 -8.45
C GLU A 8 1.68 9.00 -8.10
N LEU A 9 2.29 8.29 -7.14
CA LEU A 9 1.74 7.04 -6.64
C LEU A 9 0.34 7.25 -6.04
N ALA A 10 0.16 8.30 -5.23
CA ALA A 10 -1.13 8.63 -4.65
C ALA A 10 -2.19 9.01 -5.70
N ASP A 11 -1.82 9.70 -6.78
CA ASP A 11 -2.71 10.01 -7.91
C ASP A 11 -3.17 8.73 -8.62
N ARG A 12 -2.23 7.83 -8.94
CA ARG A 12 -2.53 6.54 -9.59
C ARG A 12 -3.46 5.69 -8.73
N VAL A 13 -3.19 5.62 -7.43
CA VAL A 13 -4.01 4.89 -6.47
C VAL A 13 -5.39 5.54 -6.33
N ALA A 14 -5.49 6.86 -6.22
CA ALA A 14 -6.77 7.56 -6.11
C ALA A 14 -7.65 7.31 -7.34
N ALA A 15 -7.08 7.37 -8.54
CA ALA A 15 -7.77 7.02 -9.78
C ALA A 15 -8.22 5.55 -9.79
N ALA A 16 -7.38 4.64 -9.30
CA ALA A 16 -7.72 3.23 -9.18
C ALA A 16 -8.81 2.97 -8.13
N LEU A 17 -9.01 3.83 -7.14
CA LEU A 17 -10.06 3.65 -6.13
C LEU A 17 -11.44 4.15 -6.57
N ALA A 18 -11.52 4.97 -7.63
CA ALA A 18 -12.76 5.60 -8.05
C ALA A 18 -13.88 4.57 -8.31
N GLY A 19 -15.00 4.70 -7.58
CA GLY A 19 -16.17 3.83 -7.72
C GLY A 19 -16.03 2.43 -7.14
N ARG A 20 -14.95 2.12 -6.41
CA ARG A 20 -14.69 0.79 -5.83
C ARG A 20 -14.80 0.80 -4.30
N ALA A 21 -15.20 -0.33 -3.72
CA ALA A 21 -15.30 -0.53 -2.27
C ALA A 21 -14.93 -1.97 -1.88
N GLY A 22 -14.68 -2.20 -0.58
CA GLY A 22 -14.32 -3.51 -0.04
C GLY A 22 -13.14 -4.16 -0.78
N LYS A 23 -13.31 -5.42 -1.18
CA LYS A 23 -12.29 -6.21 -1.88
C LYS A 23 -11.83 -5.56 -3.19
N ASP A 24 -12.74 -4.99 -3.96
CA ASP A 24 -12.39 -4.39 -5.25
C ASP A 24 -11.51 -3.14 -5.05
N ALA A 25 -11.75 -2.37 -3.99
CA ALA A 25 -10.90 -1.24 -3.62
C ALA A 25 -9.52 -1.70 -3.13
N LEU A 26 -9.48 -2.75 -2.29
CA LEU A 26 -8.23 -3.35 -1.80
C LEU A 26 -7.36 -3.84 -2.97
N VAL A 27 -7.95 -4.60 -3.89
CA VAL A 27 -7.25 -5.13 -5.07
C VAL A 27 -6.78 -4.00 -5.97
N ALA A 28 -7.63 -3.01 -6.25
CA ALA A 28 -7.26 -1.89 -7.11
C ALA A 28 -6.10 -1.05 -6.54
N PHE A 29 -6.12 -0.77 -5.24
CA PHE A 29 -5.02 -0.08 -4.55
C PHE A 29 -3.72 -0.89 -4.66
N ALA A 30 -3.77 -2.16 -4.28
CA ALA A 30 -2.59 -3.00 -4.18
C ALA A 30 -1.96 -3.23 -5.56
N THR A 31 -2.78 -3.43 -6.59
CA THR A 31 -2.32 -3.55 -7.99
C THR A 31 -1.67 -2.26 -8.47
N ALA A 32 -2.30 -1.09 -8.28
CA ALA A 32 -1.70 0.18 -8.69
C ALA A 32 -0.35 0.45 -8.00
N TYR A 33 -0.24 0.09 -6.71
CA TYR A 33 0.99 0.18 -5.94
C TYR A 33 2.09 -0.73 -6.48
N ARG A 34 1.78 -2.02 -6.67
CA ARG A 34 2.71 -3.04 -7.18
C ARG A 34 3.20 -2.68 -8.59
N GLU A 35 2.30 -2.28 -9.49
CA GLU A 35 2.66 -1.88 -10.84
C GLU A 35 3.55 -0.63 -10.87
N PHE A 36 3.28 0.37 -10.04
CA PHE A 36 4.14 1.55 -9.92
C PHE A 36 5.55 1.17 -9.49
N ALA A 37 5.67 0.35 -8.45
CA ALA A 37 6.96 -0.06 -7.92
C ALA A 37 7.77 -0.89 -8.93
N LYS A 38 7.11 -1.81 -9.65
CA LYS A 38 7.72 -2.62 -10.71
C LYS A 38 8.16 -1.79 -11.92
N ALA A 39 7.35 -0.82 -12.34
CA ALA A 39 7.68 0.06 -13.45
C ALA A 39 8.81 1.03 -13.12
N HIS A 40 8.99 1.37 -11.85
CA HIS A 40 9.91 2.42 -11.41
C HIS A 40 10.73 2.03 -10.15
N PRO A 41 11.49 0.92 -10.16
CA PRO A 41 12.12 0.37 -8.96
C PRO A 41 13.10 1.36 -8.29
N GLY A 42 13.86 2.13 -9.06
CA GLY A 42 14.75 3.17 -8.51
C GLY A 42 14.01 4.36 -7.89
N ARG A 43 12.87 4.77 -8.47
CA ARG A 43 12.05 5.86 -7.92
C ARG A 43 11.32 5.40 -6.66
N TYR A 44 10.81 4.17 -6.68
CA TYR A 44 10.19 3.53 -5.53
C TYR A 44 11.19 3.29 -4.38
N ALA A 45 12.44 2.92 -4.67
CA ALA A 45 13.49 2.86 -3.65
C ALA A 45 13.75 4.25 -3.04
N ALA A 46 13.72 5.30 -3.86
CA ALA A 46 13.90 6.68 -3.39
C ALA A 46 12.75 7.19 -2.50
N THR A 47 11.59 6.53 -2.44
CA THR A 47 10.51 6.86 -1.48
C THR A 47 10.69 6.22 -0.11
N GLN A 48 11.70 5.37 0.07
CA GLN A 48 11.97 4.60 1.28
C GLN A 48 13.12 5.09 2.20
N PRO A 49 13.77 6.26 2.03
CA PRO A 49 14.75 6.74 3.00
C PRO A 49 14.17 6.75 4.41
N ARG A 50 15.00 6.42 5.41
CA ARG A 50 14.68 6.71 6.81
C ARG A 50 14.37 8.20 6.92
N LEU A 51 13.08 8.52 7.01
CA LEU A 51 12.64 9.85 7.37
C LEU A 51 12.95 9.98 8.86
N ASP A 52 14.05 10.63 9.17
CA ASP A 52 14.21 11.25 10.48
C ASP A 52 13.02 12.22 10.63
N PRO A 53 12.08 11.99 11.57
CA PRO A 53 10.90 12.82 11.70
C PRO A 53 11.24 14.30 11.92
N GLN A 54 12.43 14.60 12.44
CA GLN A 54 12.92 15.95 12.66
C GLN A 54 13.50 16.61 11.39
N LYS A 55 13.79 15.83 10.34
CA LYS A 55 14.39 16.30 9.08
C LYS A 55 13.49 16.09 7.86
N ALA A 56 12.30 15.50 8.05
CA ALA A 56 11.32 15.38 6.99
C ALA A 56 10.82 16.77 6.59
N THR A 57 10.92 17.11 5.30
CA THR A 57 10.36 18.38 4.81
C THR A 57 8.83 18.33 4.86
N PRO A 58 8.14 19.49 4.99
CA PRO A 58 6.68 19.53 5.02
C PRO A 58 6.00 18.80 3.85
N GLU A 59 6.61 18.82 2.66
CA GLU A 59 6.10 18.16 1.46
C GLU A 59 6.13 16.63 1.59
N VAL A 60 7.20 16.08 2.17
CA VAL A 60 7.32 14.64 2.39
C VAL A 60 6.31 14.17 3.44
N VAL A 61 6.10 14.96 4.51
CA VAL A 61 5.08 14.67 5.52
C VAL A 61 3.68 14.71 4.90
N ALA A 62 3.39 15.70 4.06
CA ALA A 62 2.11 15.84 3.38
C ALA A 62 1.83 14.66 2.43
N ALA A 63 2.81 14.25 1.63
CA ALA A 63 2.69 13.12 0.72
C ALA A 63 2.50 11.79 1.48
N GLY A 64 3.24 11.59 2.58
CA GLY A 64 3.05 10.43 3.46
C GLY A 64 1.66 10.38 4.09
N ARG A 65 1.14 11.53 4.56
CA ARG A 65 -0.23 11.64 5.08
C ARG A 65 -1.26 11.31 4.01
N ARG A 66 -1.10 11.83 2.79
CA ARG A 66 -1.99 11.53 1.67
C ARG A 66 -2.04 10.04 1.35
N HIS A 67 -0.89 9.37 1.36
CA HIS A 67 -0.83 7.92 1.16
C HIS A 67 -1.57 7.16 2.27
N ALA A 68 -1.37 7.55 3.53
CA ALA A 68 -2.09 6.97 4.66
C ALA A 68 -3.62 7.19 4.56
N GLU A 69 -4.08 8.36 4.10
CA GLU A 69 -5.49 8.65 3.90
C GLU A 69 -6.15 7.75 2.84
N LEU A 70 -5.43 7.41 1.76
CA LEU A 70 -5.92 6.46 0.76
C LEU A 70 -6.12 5.06 1.36
N THR A 71 -5.18 4.60 2.18
CA THR A 71 -5.32 3.34 2.91
C THR A 71 -6.48 3.40 3.91
N ARG A 72 -6.63 4.50 4.65
CA ARG A 72 -7.77 4.71 5.56
C ARG A 72 -9.11 4.72 4.83
N ALA A 73 -9.17 5.20 3.59
CA ALA A 73 -10.38 5.15 2.77
C ALA A 73 -10.83 3.71 2.50
N ILE A 74 -9.89 2.79 2.24
CA ILE A 74 -10.18 1.37 2.07
C ILE A 74 -10.72 0.79 3.38
N LEU A 75 -10.05 1.08 4.50
CA LEU A 75 -10.41 0.56 5.83
C LEU A 75 -11.82 0.97 6.28
N ARG A 76 -12.27 2.17 5.91
CA ARG A 76 -13.67 2.60 6.13
C ARG A 76 -14.66 1.69 5.42
N GLY A 77 -14.34 1.21 4.22
CA GLY A 77 -15.16 0.25 3.47
C GLY A 77 -15.20 -1.16 4.11
N TYR A 78 -14.27 -1.46 5.01
CA TYR A 78 -14.23 -2.70 5.80
C TYR A 78 -14.85 -2.55 7.20
N GLY A 79 -15.24 -1.33 7.60
CA GLY A 79 -15.78 -1.08 8.94
C GLY A 79 -14.75 -1.15 10.06
N VAL A 80 -13.45 -1.02 9.75
CA VAL A 80 -12.39 -1.01 10.78
C VAL A 80 -12.53 0.26 11.65
N PRO A 81 -12.64 0.14 12.98
CA PRO A 81 -12.76 1.28 13.89
C PRO A 81 -11.60 2.28 13.75
N GLU A 82 -11.86 3.57 13.94
CA GLU A 82 -10.84 4.61 13.79
C GLU A 82 -9.62 4.39 14.71
N SER A 83 -9.86 3.93 15.94
CA SER A 83 -8.82 3.54 16.91
C SER A 83 -7.89 2.44 16.37
N GLU A 84 -8.43 1.56 15.52
CA GLU A 84 -7.76 0.39 14.95
C GLU A 84 -7.20 0.63 13.54
N GLN A 85 -7.46 1.79 12.93
CA GLN A 85 -6.97 2.05 11.58
C GLN A 85 -5.44 2.13 11.52
N THR A 86 -4.77 2.61 12.58
CA THR A 86 -3.31 2.70 12.58
C THR A 86 -2.63 1.32 12.46
N PRO A 87 -2.95 0.32 13.29
CA PRO A 87 -2.41 -1.04 13.10
C PRO A 87 -2.83 -1.65 11.75
N ALA A 88 -4.06 -1.43 11.27
CA ALA A 88 -4.49 -1.92 9.96
C ALA A 88 -3.73 -1.29 8.78
N VAL A 89 -3.47 0.03 8.84
CA VAL A 89 -2.61 0.73 7.85
C VAL A 89 -1.20 0.13 7.85
N ARG A 90 -0.65 -0.19 9.02
CA ARG A 90 0.68 -0.81 9.13
C ARG A 90 0.71 -2.22 8.57
N LEU A 91 -0.34 -3.02 8.79
CA LEU A 91 -0.49 -4.34 8.17
C LEU A 91 -0.44 -4.22 6.65
N LEU A 92 -1.34 -3.44 6.06
CA LEU A 92 -1.42 -3.27 4.60
C LEU A 92 -0.11 -2.73 4.02
N SER A 93 0.43 -1.67 4.62
CA SER A 93 1.67 -1.04 4.14
C SER A 93 2.85 -2.01 4.20
N SER A 94 3.00 -2.76 5.30
CA SER A 94 4.10 -3.73 5.44
C SER A 94 3.95 -4.92 4.50
N THR A 95 2.74 -5.44 4.30
CA THR A 95 2.49 -6.55 3.37
C THR A 95 2.79 -6.14 1.93
N PHE A 96 2.24 -5.01 1.46
CA PHE A 96 2.48 -4.56 0.09
C PHE A 96 3.95 -4.21 -0.14
N HIS A 97 4.52 -3.43 0.77
CA HIS A 97 5.91 -3.02 0.68
C HIS A 97 6.86 -4.22 0.68
N GLY A 98 6.69 -5.15 1.62
CA GLY A 98 7.54 -6.33 1.77
C GLY A 98 7.45 -7.25 0.55
N TYR A 99 6.23 -7.56 0.09
CA TYR A 99 6.03 -8.43 -1.07
C TYR A 99 6.68 -7.85 -2.33
N VAL A 100 6.39 -6.58 -2.64
CA VAL A 100 6.93 -5.89 -3.82
C VAL A 100 8.44 -5.76 -3.77
N THR A 101 9.01 -5.51 -2.58
CA THR A 101 10.45 -5.41 -2.40
C THR A 101 11.14 -6.76 -2.66
N LEU A 102 10.57 -7.85 -2.16
CA LEU A 102 11.06 -9.21 -2.43
C LEU A 102 10.92 -9.57 -3.91
N GLU A 103 9.81 -9.22 -4.55
CA GLU A 103 9.57 -9.46 -5.98
C GLU A 103 10.60 -8.72 -6.85
N ILE A 104 10.78 -7.41 -6.65
CA ILE A 104 11.72 -6.59 -7.41
C ILE A 104 13.17 -7.08 -7.23
N ALA A 105 13.51 -7.57 -6.04
CA ALA A 105 14.83 -8.15 -5.76
C ALA A 105 15.04 -9.55 -6.36
N GLY A 106 14.04 -10.11 -7.07
CA GLY A 106 14.10 -11.45 -7.66
C GLY A 106 13.90 -12.59 -6.65
N GLY A 107 13.44 -12.29 -5.43
CA GLY A 107 13.28 -13.27 -4.35
C GLY A 107 12.27 -14.39 -4.64
N PHE A 108 11.41 -14.22 -5.65
CA PHE A 108 10.43 -15.22 -6.07
C PHE A 108 10.77 -15.92 -7.40
N ALA A 109 11.94 -15.64 -7.99
CA ALA A 109 12.31 -16.13 -9.33
C ALA A 109 12.31 -17.67 -9.46
N HIS A 110 12.30 -18.40 -8.35
CA HIS A 110 12.35 -19.87 -8.32
C HIS A 110 11.17 -20.52 -7.58
N THR A 111 10.14 -19.76 -7.20
CA THR A 111 9.08 -20.23 -6.28
C THR A 111 7.70 -20.34 -6.91
N GLY A 112 7.57 -20.14 -8.22
CA GLY A 112 6.31 -20.34 -8.97
C GLY A 112 5.63 -19.04 -9.41
N ASP A 113 4.31 -19.09 -9.53
CA ASP A 113 3.49 -17.99 -10.06
C ASP A 113 3.31 -16.86 -9.03
N VAL A 114 4.05 -15.77 -9.26
CA VAL A 114 4.02 -14.56 -8.43
C VAL A 114 2.62 -13.93 -8.43
N ASP A 115 1.94 -13.87 -9.58
CA ASP A 115 0.63 -13.22 -9.66
C ASP A 115 -0.46 -14.03 -8.94
N ALA A 116 -0.39 -15.36 -9.02
CA ALA A 116 -1.28 -16.23 -8.25
C ALA A 116 -1.07 -16.03 -6.74
N SER A 117 0.17 -15.98 -6.26
CA SER A 117 0.45 -15.77 -4.83
C SER A 117 0.04 -14.38 -4.34
N TRP A 118 0.22 -13.34 -5.16
CA TRP A 118 -0.26 -11.99 -4.88
C TRP A 118 -1.78 -11.96 -4.70
N SER A 119 -2.53 -12.57 -5.63
CA SER A 119 -3.99 -12.66 -5.51
C SER A 119 -4.43 -13.36 -4.23
N ARG A 120 -3.76 -14.45 -3.83
CA ARG A 120 -4.07 -15.18 -2.59
C ARG A 120 -3.81 -14.35 -1.34
N ILE A 121 -2.76 -13.53 -1.34
CA ILE A 121 -2.48 -12.61 -0.23
C ILE A 121 -3.59 -11.55 -0.12
N LEU A 122 -4.07 -11.01 -1.24
CA LEU A 122 -5.19 -10.06 -1.24
C LEU A 122 -6.49 -10.69 -0.76
N ASP A 123 -6.75 -11.96 -1.11
CA ASP A 123 -7.87 -12.72 -0.56
C ASP A 123 -7.76 -12.87 0.97
N ALA A 124 -6.57 -13.21 1.47
CA ALA A 124 -6.33 -13.36 2.90
C ALA A 124 -6.46 -12.02 3.66
N LEU A 125 -5.98 -10.92 3.08
CA LEU A 125 -6.17 -9.57 3.63
C LEU A 125 -7.64 -9.16 3.64
N ASP A 126 -8.41 -9.46 2.58
CA ASP A 126 -9.86 -9.20 2.55
C ASP A 126 -10.57 -9.93 3.71
N VAL A 127 -10.26 -11.22 3.92
CA VAL A 127 -10.80 -11.99 5.04
C VAL A 127 -10.38 -11.37 6.38
N THR A 128 -9.12 -10.99 6.51
CA THR A 128 -8.58 -10.40 7.75
C THR A 128 -9.27 -9.08 8.09
N LEU A 129 -9.44 -8.20 7.11
CA LEU A 129 -10.07 -6.88 7.31
C LEU A 129 -11.57 -6.99 7.59
N ARG A 130 -12.27 -7.97 7.00
CA ARG A 130 -13.68 -8.26 7.33
C ARG A 130 -13.88 -8.79 8.74
N ASN A 131 -12.86 -9.41 9.32
CA ASN A 131 -12.88 -10.03 10.63
C ASN A 131 -11.87 -9.36 11.57
N TRP A 132 -11.67 -8.05 11.40
CA TRP A 132 -10.70 -7.31 12.20
C TRP A 132 -11.03 -7.42 13.69
N PRO A 133 -10.06 -7.74 14.57
CA PRO A 133 -10.32 -7.82 16.01
C PRO A 133 -10.64 -6.43 16.57
N THR A 134 -11.69 -6.35 17.39
CA THR A 134 -12.20 -5.07 17.95
C THR A 134 -12.24 -5.08 19.48
N ASP A 135 -11.42 -5.92 20.11
CA ASP A 135 -11.39 -6.10 21.56
C ASP A 135 -11.11 -4.80 22.33
#